data_AF-A0A534TI19-F1
#
_entry.id   AF-A0A534TI19-F1
#
_cell.length_a   1.000
_cell.length_b   1.000
_cell.length_c   1.000
_cell.angle_alpha   90.00
_cell.angle_beta   90.00
_cell.angle_gamma   90.00
#
_symmetry.space_group_name_H-M   'P 1'
#
loop_
_entity.id
_entity.type
_entity.pdbx_description
1 polymer ?
#
loop_
_entity_poly.entity_id
_entity_poly.type
_entity_poly.pdbx_seq_one_letter_code
_entity_poly.pdbx_strand_id
1 'polypeptide(L)'
;MARKNPTLPAKPSGRSASDARADLVARAARNAEGATMCRSDPLADAQAARAVVQAVGEHSKELSRRGLNGAYCEAALDLAREIEDHLQAMPAAAVSARGRSQEAADLLADAATTAQALRTAVLRVTRSADGRRVARDFGLGDPLSARQPAQVARALTRILAALEAHREVRDDIGVLPEDVQTMQDLVRDLAEIAGAPATVADEHAQLLEAQGALRVFFDLFAAKASLALAADPDERARVLALLPRVEERRHLRREPTRASG
;
A
#
# COMPACT_ATOMS: atom_id res chain seq x y z
N MET A 1 57.82 -23.30 -13.48
CA MET A 1 57.77 -21.84 -13.24
C MET A 1 56.35 -21.46 -12.83
N ALA A 2 56.12 -21.19 -11.54
CA ALA A 2 54.80 -20.85 -11.00
C ALA A 2 54.53 -19.35 -11.14
N ARG A 3 53.51 -18.96 -11.90
CA ARG A 3 53.03 -17.57 -11.94
C ARG A 3 52.26 -17.29 -10.64
N LYS A 4 52.89 -16.59 -9.70
CA LYS A 4 52.20 -15.94 -8.58
C LYS A 4 51.37 -14.78 -9.14
N ASN A 5 50.06 -14.94 -9.22
CA ASN A 5 49.16 -13.79 -9.35
C ASN A 5 49.18 -13.03 -8.01
N PRO A 6 49.52 -11.73 -7.99
CA PRO A 6 49.39 -10.95 -6.79
C PRO A 6 47.90 -10.76 -6.50
N THR A 7 47.43 -11.36 -5.42
CA THR A 7 46.12 -11.08 -4.84
C THR A 7 46.10 -9.60 -4.49
N LEU A 8 45.46 -8.78 -5.32
CA LEU A 8 45.18 -7.39 -4.99
C LEU A 8 44.34 -7.39 -3.71
N PRO A 9 44.65 -6.52 -2.73
CA PRO A 9 43.83 -6.39 -1.53
C PRO A 9 42.42 -6.00 -1.99
N ALA A 10 41.41 -6.77 -1.57
CA ALA A 10 40.03 -6.42 -1.79
C ALA A 10 39.82 -5.01 -1.25
N LYS A 11 39.52 -4.05 -2.14
CA LYS A 11 39.11 -2.70 -1.73
C LYS A 11 38.00 -2.89 -0.69
N PRO A 12 38.06 -2.24 0.48
CA PRO A 12 36.92 -2.20 1.36
C PRO A 12 35.83 -1.48 0.56
N SER A 13 34.90 -2.23 -0.03
CA SER A 13 33.68 -1.66 -0.57
C SER A 13 32.88 -1.23 0.66
N GLY A 14 33.23 -0.06 1.20
CA GLY A 14 32.45 0.62 2.20
C GLY A 14 31.16 1.06 1.53
N ARG A 15 30.26 0.09 1.34
CA ARG A 15 28.90 0.34 0.88
C ARG A 15 28.32 1.39 1.83
N SER A 16 27.83 2.50 1.30
CA SER A 16 27.18 3.52 2.14
C SER A 16 25.80 3.03 2.60
N ALA A 17 25.23 3.66 3.63
CA ALA A 17 23.85 3.39 4.02
C ALA A 17 22.86 3.63 2.87
N SER A 18 23.12 4.65 2.02
CA SER A 18 22.34 4.92 0.83
C SER A 18 22.39 3.78 -0.19
N ASP A 19 23.57 3.22 -0.46
CA ASP A 19 23.73 2.07 -1.36
C ASP A 19 23.07 0.81 -0.79
N ALA A 20 23.09 0.63 0.53
CA ALA A 20 22.41 -0.47 1.21
C ALA A 20 20.89 -0.32 1.14
N ARG A 21 20.37 0.91 1.36
CA ARG A 21 18.94 1.24 1.19
C ARG A 21 18.47 0.94 -0.22
N ALA A 22 19.21 1.40 -1.24
CA ALA A 22 18.87 1.15 -2.65
C ALA A 22 18.86 -0.35 -2.98
N ASP A 23 19.82 -1.13 -2.45
CA ASP A 23 19.83 -2.59 -2.62
C ASP A 23 18.62 -3.27 -1.97
N LEU A 24 18.22 -2.84 -0.77
CA LEU A 24 17.04 -3.35 -0.07
C LEU A 24 15.74 -3.03 -0.84
N VAL A 25 15.57 -1.80 -1.31
CA VAL A 25 14.41 -1.38 -2.12
C VAL A 25 14.35 -2.17 -3.43
N ALA A 26 15.47 -2.32 -4.13
CA ALA A 26 15.51 -3.08 -5.38
C ALA A 26 15.17 -4.57 -5.18
N ARG A 27 15.59 -5.17 -4.05
CA ARG A 27 15.18 -6.52 -3.67
C ARG A 27 13.69 -6.59 -3.33
N ALA A 28 13.16 -5.58 -2.64
CA ALA A 28 11.75 -5.53 -2.27
C ALA A 28 10.85 -5.45 -3.52
N ALA A 29 11.23 -4.65 -4.51
CA ALA A 29 10.53 -4.57 -5.79
C ALA A 29 10.48 -5.94 -6.50
N ARG A 30 11.61 -6.66 -6.59
CA ARG A 30 11.65 -8.02 -7.15
C ARG A 30 10.80 -9.02 -6.38
N ASN A 31 10.72 -8.90 -5.05
CA ASN A 31 9.89 -9.76 -4.21
C ASN A 31 8.39 -9.45 -4.36
N ALA A 32 8.03 -8.20 -4.60
CA ALA A 32 6.65 -7.77 -4.86
C ALA A 32 6.10 -8.33 -6.18
N GLU A 33 6.94 -8.39 -7.22
CA GLU A 33 6.65 -9.05 -8.51
C GLU A 33 6.37 -10.56 -8.34
N GLY A 34 6.88 -11.19 -7.27
CA GLY A 34 6.77 -12.61 -6.95
C GLY A 34 5.64 -13.03 -5.99
N ALA A 35 4.74 -12.11 -5.60
CA ALA A 35 3.59 -12.35 -4.71
C ALA A 35 3.92 -12.65 -3.22
N THR A 36 4.30 -11.61 -2.47
CA THR A 36 4.05 -11.54 -1.01
C THR A 36 3.63 -10.12 -0.65
N MET A 37 2.33 -9.90 -0.46
CA MET A 37 1.83 -8.64 0.09
C MET A 37 2.32 -8.45 1.53
N CYS A 38 2.75 -7.24 1.90
CA CYS A 38 3.13 -6.87 3.27
C CYS A 38 1.96 -7.14 4.23
N ARG A 39 2.06 -8.22 5.02
CA ARG A 39 1.03 -8.65 5.99
C ARG A 39 1.34 -8.26 7.43
N SER A 40 2.51 -7.66 7.70
CA SER A 40 2.96 -7.23 9.03
C SER A 40 2.49 -5.81 9.38
N ASP A 41 2.44 -5.52 10.67
CA ASP A 41 2.19 -4.18 11.21
C ASP A 41 3.45 -3.29 11.04
N PRO A 42 3.38 -2.16 10.31
CA PRO A 42 4.55 -1.32 10.06
C PRO A 42 5.22 -0.80 11.34
N LEU A 43 4.45 -0.52 12.41
CA LEU A 43 5.02 -0.05 13.67
C LEU A 43 5.79 -1.16 14.38
N ALA A 44 5.27 -2.39 14.35
CA ALA A 44 5.96 -3.57 14.87
C ALA A 44 7.25 -3.85 14.08
N ASP A 45 7.23 -3.66 12.76
CA ASP A 45 8.41 -3.79 11.92
C ASP A 45 9.48 -2.75 12.30
N ALA A 46 9.11 -1.46 12.47
CA ALA A 46 10.04 -0.40 12.90
C ALA A 46 10.66 -0.69 14.28
N GLN A 47 9.89 -1.20 15.23
CA GLN A 47 10.39 -1.60 16.56
C GLN A 47 11.33 -2.81 16.47
N ALA A 48 10.97 -3.83 15.68
CA ALA A 48 11.79 -5.01 15.47
C ALA A 48 13.13 -4.66 14.81
N ALA A 49 13.17 -3.67 13.91
CA ALA A 49 14.41 -3.19 13.28
C ALA A 49 15.46 -2.78 14.31
N ARG A 50 15.05 -2.04 15.36
CA ARG A 50 15.97 -1.60 16.43
C ARG A 50 16.51 -2.78 17.22
N ALA A 51 15.64 -3.70 17.61
CA ALA A 51 16.02 -4.89 18.36
C ALA A 51 16.97 -5.78 17.54
N VAL A 52 16.68 -5.96 16.24
CA VAL A 52 17.54 -6.70 15.31
C VAL A 52 18.89 -6.01 15.15
N VAL A 53 18.94 -4.70 14.95
CA VAL A 53 20.21 -3.96 14.81
C VAL A 53 21.05 -4.05 16.08
N GLN A 54 20.44 -4.00 17.26
CA GLN A 54 21.14 -4.24 18.53
C GLN A 54 21.76 -5.63 18.57
N ALA A 55 21.01 -6.68 18.19
CA ALA A 55 21.52 -8.05 18.12
C ALA A 55 22.62 -8.21 17.04
N VAL A 56 22.54 -7.47 15.92
CA VAL A 56 23.63 -7.43 14.93
C VAL A 56 24.89 -6.83 15.54
N GLY A 57 24.77 -5.83 16.43
CA GLY A 57 25.90 -5.25 17.17
C GLY A 57 26.65 -6.27 18.01
N GLU A 58 25.91 -7.11 18.76
CA GLU A 58 26.44 -8.20 19.58
C GLU A 58 27.25 -9.23 18.74
N HIS A 59 26.80 -9.49 17.50
CA HIS A 59 27.38 -10.47 16.58
C HIS A 59 28.11 -9.86 15.37
N SER A 60 28.53 -8.60 15.49
CA SER A 60 28.92 -7.73 14.37
C SER A 60 30.01 -8.30 13.48
N LYS A 61 31.05 -8.92 14.07
CA LYS A 61 32.17 -9.52 13.32
C LYS A 61 31.72 -10.64 12.40
N GLU A 62 30.87 -11.54 12.89
CA GLU A 62 30.49 -12.75 12.18
C GLU A 62 29.41 -12.51 11.11
N LEU A 63 28.50 -11.57 11.40
CA LEU A 63 27.49 -11.11 10.45
C LEU A 63 28.08 -10.22 9.35
N SER A 64 29.04 -9.35 9.68
CA SER A 64 29.74 -8.53 8.68
C SER A 64 30.51 -9.38 7.68
N ARG A 65 31.19 -10.44 8.14
CA ARG A 65 31.87 -11.42 7.26
C ARG A 65 30.93 -12.10 6.26
N ARG A 66 29.63 -12.17 6.58
CA ARG A 66 28.59 -12.79 5.74
C ARG A 66 27.82 -11.78 4.88
N GLY A 67 28.24 -10.52 4.90
CA GLY A 67 27.67 -9.45 4.07
C GLY A 67 26.54 -8.65 4.72
N LEU A 68 26.28 -8.83 6.02
CA LEU A 68 25.40 -7.94 6.79
C LEU A 68 26.27 -6.98 7.62
N ASN A 69 26.71 -5.90 6.97
CA ASN A 69 27.58 -4.89 7.57
C ASN A 69 26.79 -3.72 8.16
N GLY A 70 27.50 -2.79 8.82
CA GLY A 70 26.88 -1.63 9.48
C GLY A 70 26.01 -0.74 8.57
N ALA A 71 26.30 -0.68 7.27
CA ALA A 71 25.51 0.10 6.32
C ALA A 71 24.08 -0.43 6.14
N TYR A 72 23.88 -1.75 6.20
CA TYR A 72 22.53 -2.32 6.20
C TYR A 72 21.78 -2.05 7.51
N CYS A 73 22.50 -2.02 8.64
CA CYS A 73 21.90 -1.66 9.93
C CYS A 73 21.49 -0.19 9.97
N GLU A 74 22.33 0.71 9.46
CA GLU A 74 22.03 2.14 9.35
C GLU A 74 20.83 2.38 8.43
N ALA A 75 20.82 1.76 7.24
CA ALA A 75 19.68 1.81 6.33
C ALA A 75 18.38 1.27 6.98
N ALA A 76 18.45 0.19 7.76
CA ALA A 76 17.28 -0.36 8.47
C ALA A 76 16.75 0.60 9.55
N LEU A 77 17.62 1.31 10.25
CA LEU A 77 17.23 2.31 11.24
C LEU A 77 16.59 3.54 10.58
N ASP A 78 17.13 4.00 9.45
CA ASP A 78 16.56 5.11 8.70
C ASP A 78 15.17 4.76 8.14
N LEU A 79 15.02 3.55 7.56
CA LEU A 79 13.71 3.05 7.11
C LEU A 79 12.71 2.93 8.27
N ALA A 80 13.15 2.52 9.47
CA ALA A 80 12.28 2.47 10.64
C ALA A 80 11.83 3.86 11.10
N ARG A 81 12.70 4.88 11.01
CA ARG A 81 12.33 6.28 11.28
C ARG A 81 11.34 6.80 10.23
N GLU A 82 11.61 6.56 8.95
CA GLU A 82 10.70 6.92 7.85
C GLU A 82 9.29 6.34 8.10
N ILE A 83 9.18 5.06 8.46
CA ILE A 83 7.89 4.43 8.79
C ILE A 83 7.17 5.16 9.94
N GLU A 84 7.89 5.48 11.02
CA GLU A 84 7.30 6.18 12.16
C GLU A 84 6.87 7.60 11.81
N ASP A 85 7.69 8.33 11.07
CA ASP A 85 7.40 9.68 10.59
C ASP A 85 6.16 9.66 9.69
N HIS A 86 6.06 8.70 8.76
CA HIS A 86 4.88 8.51 7.92
C HIS A 86 3.64 8.18 8.77
N LEU A 87 3.72 7.26 9.73
CA LEU A 87 2.60 6.92 10.61
C LEU A 87 2.14 8.09 11.50
N GLN A 88 3.05 8.97 11.92
CA GLN A 88 2.74 10.20 12.65
C GLN A 88 2.16 11.29 11.74
N ALA A 89 2.60 11.37 10.49
CA ALA A 89 2.11 12.30 9.49
C ALA A 89 0.73 11.89 8.92
N MET A 90 0.41 10.59 8.90
CA MET A 90 -0.86 10.08 8.34
C MET A 90 -2.12 10.67 9.00
N PRO A 91 -2.22 10.82 10.34
CA PRO A 91 -3.33 11.56 10.97
C PRO A 91 -3.41 13.02 10.53
N ALA A 92 -2.29 13.73 10.40
CA ALA A 92 -2.27 15.12 9.97
C ALA A 92 -2.60 15.26 8.47
N ALA A 93 -2.10 14.37 7.61
CA ALA A 93 -2.43 14.31 6.19
C ALA A 93 -3.89 13.87 5.97
N ALA A 94 -4.42 12.97 6.80
CA ALA A 94 -5.84 12.58 6.78
C ALA A 94 -6.76 13.67 7.36
N VAL A 95 -6.30 14.48 8.32
CA VAL A 95 -7.01 15.66 8.84
C VAL A 95 -6.97 16.80 7.83
N SER A 96 -5.84 17.09 7.19
CA SER A 96 -5.73 18.05 6.09
C SER A 96 -6.52 17.61 4.86
N ALA A 97 -6.57 16.30 4.56
CA ALA A 97 -7.45 15.73 3.54
C ALA A 97 -8.92 15.65 3.95
N ARG A 98 -9.24 15.78 5.25
CA ARG A 98 -10.61 16.01 5.77
C ARG A 98 -10.96 17.49 5.85
N GLY A 99 -9.95 18.38 5.84
CA GLY A 99 -10.06 19.82 5.67
C GLY A 99 -10.28 20.25 4.21
N ARG A 100 -10.86 19.37 3.38
CA ARG A 100 -11.54 19.79 2.15
C ARG A 100 -12.68 20.71 2.59
N SER A 101 -12.85 21.87 1.97
CA SER A 101 -13.94 22.80 2.29
C SER A 101 -15.28 22.06 2.33
N GLN A 102 -16.23 22.53 3.15
CA GLN A 102 -17.61 22.01 3.19
C GLN A 102 -18.17 21.77 1.76
N GLU A 103 -17.85 22.67 0.84
CA GLU A 103 -18.18 22.61 -0.59
C GLU A 103 -17.69 21.35 -1.31
N ALA A 104 -16.47 20.87 -1.03
CA ALA A 104 -15.94 19.65 -1.65
C ALA A 104 -16.52 18.36 -1.04
N ALA A 105 -16.96 18.42 0.22
CA ALA A 105 -17.71 17.32 0.83
C ALA A 105 -19.13 17.24 0.24
N ASP A 106 -19.77 18.40 0.06
CA ASP A 106 -21.10 18.53 -0.56
C ASP A 106 -21.05 18.07 -2.03
N LEU A 107 -20.05 18.50 -2.81
CA LEU A 107 -19.85 18.05 -4.20
C LEU A 107 -19.67 16.52 -4.31
N LEU A 108 -18.91 15.90 -3.40
CA LEU A 108 -18.72 14.45 -3.39
C LEU A 108 -20.02 13.72 -3.02
N ALA A 109 -20.78 14.24 -2.07
CA ALA A 109 -22.07 13.70 -1.68
C ALA A 109 -23.08 13.78 -2.83
N ASP A 110 -23.13 14.91 -3.53
CA ASP A 110 -23.99 15.13 -4.70
C ASP A 110 -23.61 14.19 -5.83
N ALA A 111 -22.32 14.09 -6.17
CA ALA A 111 -21.84 13.18 -7.22
C ALA A 111 -22.13 11.70 -6.91
N ALA A 112 -21.96 11.27 -5.65
CA ALA A 112 -22.28 9.91 -5.23
C ALA A 112 -23.79 9.65 -5.28
N THR A 113 -24.61 10.63 -4.88
CA THR A 113 -26.07 10.56 -4.94
C THR A 113 -26.54 10.43 -6.40
N THR A 114 -25.99 11.23 -7.31
CA THR A 114 -26.27 11.16 -8.75
C THR A 114 -25.92 9.80 -9.34
N ALA A 115 -24.72 9.28 -9.06
CA ALA A 115 -24.30 7.95 -9.52
C ALA A 115 -25.24 6.84 -9.00
N GLN A 116 -25.65 6.92 -7.73
CA GLN A 116 -26.55 5.94 -7.12
C GLN A 116 -27.98 6.04 -7.67
N ALA A 117 -28.49 7.25 -7.92
CA ALA A 117 -29.80 7.48 -8.50
C ALA A 117 -29.89 6.86 -9.91
N LEU A 118 -28.86 7.09 -10.74
CA LEU A 118 -28.77 6.53 -12.09
C LEU A 118 -28.67 5.00 -12.07
N ARG A 119 -27.81 4.43 -11.22
CA ARG A 119 -27.75 2.96 -11.05
C ARG A 119 -29.11 2.37 -10.66
N THR A 120 -29.86 3.07 -9.81
CA THR A 120 -31.21 2.66 -9.38
C THR A 120 -32.25 2.81 -10.49
N ALA A 121 -32.14 3.83 -11.35
CA ALA A 121 -32.99 4.01 -12.52
C ALA A 121 -32.71 2.92 -13.58
N VAL A 122 -31.43 2.67 -13.89
CA VAL A 122 -30.99 1.61 -14.79
C VAL A 122 -31.48 0.25 -14.30
N LEU A 123 -31.36 -0.06 -13.00
CA LEU A 123 -31.90 -1.29 -12.40
C LEU A 123 -33.40 -1.48 -12.64
N ARG A 124 -34.18 -0.40 -12.76
CA ARG A 124 -35.63 -0.48 -13.00
C ARG A 124 -35.95 -0.86 -14.44
N VAL A 125 -35.21 -0.34 -15.41
CA VAL A 125 -35.46 -0.54 -16.85
C VAL A 125 -34.74 -1.78 -17.42
N THR A 126 -33.71 -2.29 -16.75
CA THR A 126 -32.88 -3.43 -17.21
C THR A 126 -33.22 -4.79 -16.58
N ARG A 127 -34.47 -5.01 -16.13
CA ARG A 127 -34.88 -6.23 -15.41
C ARG A 127 -34.97 -7.52 -16.25
N SER A 128 -34.79 -7.44 -17.57
CA SER A 128 -34.84 -8.60 -18.48
C SER A 128 -33.51 -9.38 -18.54
N ALA A 129 -33.52 -10.58 -19.13
CA ALA A 129 -32.32 -11.40 -19.30
C ALA A 129 -31.21 -10.69 -20.10
N ASP A 130 -31.61 -9.91 -21.12
CA ASP A 130 -30.73 -9.04 -21.92
C ASP A 130 -30.29 -7.79 -21.14
N GLY A 131 -31.16 -7.29 -20.26
CA GLY A 131 -30.87 -6.16 -19.38
C GLY A 131 -29.71 -6.40 -18.41
N ARG A 132 -29.37 -7.66 -18.08
CA ARG A 132 -28.20 -7.96 -17.22
C ARG A 132 -26.87 -7.52 -17.82
N ARG A 133 -26.72 -7.59 -19.15
CA ARG A 133 -25.49 -7.13 -19.82
C ARG A 133 -25.41 -5.61 -19.73
N VAL A 134 -26.52 -4.95 -20.08
CA VAL A 134 -26.64 -3.49 -20.02
C VAL A 134 -26.40 -2.98 -18.60
N ALA A 135 -27.02 -3.58 -17.60
CA ALA A 135 -26.79 -3.30 -16.18
C ALA A 135 -25.30 -3.35 -15.79
N ARG A 136 -24.54 -4.35 -16.26
CA ARG A 136 -23.10 -4.41 -16.01
C ARG A 136 -22.34 -3.29 -16.70
N ASP A 137 -22.72 -2.89 -17.90
CA ASP A 137 -22.05 -1.78 -18.60
C ASP A 137 -22.17 -0.48 -17.80
N PHE A 138 -23.33 -0.24 -17.19
CA PHE A 138 -23.57 0.85 -16.23
C PHE A 138 -22.91 0.65 -14.84
N GLY A 139 -22.17 -0.43 -14.63
CA GLY A 139 -21.43 -0.71 -13.38
C GLY A 139 -22.29 -1.22 -12.23
N LEU A 140 -23.48 -1.76 -12.51
CA LEU A 140 -24.31 -2.41 -11.48
C LEU A 140 -23.62 -3.71 -11.05
N GLY A 141 -23.23 -3.77 -9.77
CA GLY A 141 -22.43 -4.85 -9.19
C GLY A 141 -21.05 -4.39 -8.71
N ASP A 142 -20.56 -3.25 -9.20
CA ASP A 142 -19.32 -2.67 -8.69
C ASP A 142 -19.56 -1.90 -7.38
N PRO A 143 -18.66 -2.03 -6.38
CA PRO A 143 -18.78 -1.25 -5.16
C PRO A 143 -18.68 0.25 -5.49
N LEU A 144 -19.55 1.05 -4.86
CA LEU A 144 -19.53 2.51 -4.89
C LEU A 144 -19.38 3.00 -3.45
N SER A 145 -18.29 3.69 -3.13
CA SER A 145 -18.15 4.36 -1.83
C SER A 145 -18.13 5.88 -2.03
N ALA A 146 -19.11 6.55 -1.42
CA ALA A 146 -19.24 8.00 -1.38
C ALA A 146 -18.10 8.69 -0.59
N ARG A 147 -17.14 7.92 -0.06
CA ARG A 147 -15.98 8.45 0.69
C ARG A 147 -14.73 8.60 -0.16
N GLN A 148 -14.74 8.09 -1.40
CA GLN A 148 -13.57 8.04 -2.28
C GLN A 148 -13.84 8.78 -3.60
N PRO A 149 -13.32 10.01 -3.78
CA PRO A 149 -13.53 10.81 -4.99
C PRO A 149 -13.19 10.06 -6.28
N ALA A 150 -12.04 9.37 -6.33
CA ALA A 150 -11.63 8.58 -7.48
C ALA A 150 -12.58 7.42 -7.81
N GLN A 151 -13.27 6.84 -6.82
CA GLN A 151 -14.24 5.77 -7.05
C GLN A 151 -15.56 6.31 -7.59
N VAL A 152 -16.01 7.47 -7.08
CA VAL A 152 -17.21 8.17 -7.58
C VAL A 152 -16.98 8.66 -9.01
N ALA A 153 -15.82 9.27 -9.29
CA ALA A 153 -15.44 9.69 -10.64
C ALA A 153 -15.43 8.52 -11.64
N ARG A 154 -14.78 7.40 -11.31
CA ARG A 154 -14.79 6.19 -12.15
C ARG A 154 -16.20 5.66 -12.40
N ALA A 155 -17.06 5.69 -11.38
CA ALA A 155 -18.44 5.25 -11.53
C ALA A 155 -19.24 6.16 -12.49
N LEU A 156 -19.09 7.48 -12.37
CA LEU A 156 -19.73 8.45 -13.27
C LEU A 156 -19.19 8.34 -14.70
N THR A 157 -17.87 8.21 -14.90
CA THR A 157 -17.28 7.98 -16.23
C THR A 157 -17.84 6.74 -16.90
N ARG A 158 -17.99 5.64 -16.15
CA ARG A 158 -18.59 4.40 -16.66
C ARG A 158 -20.06 4.57 -17.02
N ILE A 159 -20.83 5.28 -16.20
CA ILE A 159 -22.24 5.60 -16.48
C ILE A 159 -22.35 6.46 -17.76
N LEU A 160 -21.51 7.49 -17.91
CA LEU A 160 -21.48 8.33 -19.11
C LEU A 160 -21.19 7.53 -20.38
N ALA A 161 -20.18 6.65 -20.35
CA ALA A 161 -19.87 5.76 -21.47
C ALA A 161 -21.04 4.81 -21.79
N ALA A 162 -21.72 4.29 -20.75
CA ALA A 162 -22.87 3.41 -20.93
C ALA A 162 -24.11 4.15 -21.49
N LEU A 163 -24.34 5.40 -21.08
CA LEU A 163 -25.41 6.25 -21.64
C LEU A 163 -25.19 6.57 -23.12
N GLU A 164 -23.93 6.72 -23.54
CA GLU A 164 -23.59 6.92 -24.94
C GLU A 164 -23.80 5.65 -25.77
N ALA A 165 -23.42 4.49 -25.23
CA ALA A 165 -23.57 3.19 -25.88
C ALA A 165 -25.02 2.69 -25.93
N HIS A 166 -25.83 3.00 -24.92
CA HIS A 166 -27.19 2.50 -24.73
C HIS A 166 -28.21 3.64 -24.71
N ARG A 167 -28.40 4.30 -25.85
CA ARG A 167 -29.30 5.48 -25.98
C ARG A 167 -30.75 5.17 -25.63
N GLU A 168 -31.22 3.97 -25.94
CA GLU A 168 -32.58 3.50 -25.59
C GLU A 168 -32.80 3.54 -24.06
N VAL A 169 -31.81 3.10 -23.29
CA VAL A 169 -31.86 3.14 -21.82
C VAL A 169 -31.83 4.56 -21.30
N ARG A 170 -31.02 5.44 -21.92
CA ARG A 170 -30.96 6.87 -21.57
C ARG A 170 -32.34 7.53 -21.73
N ASP A 171 -33.02 7.25 -22.83
CA ASP A 171 -34.35 7.78 -23.11
C ASP A 171 -35.38 7.22 -22.11
N ASP A 172 -35.33 5.92 -21.81
CA ASP A 172 -36.23 5.25 -20.86
C ASP A 172 -36.08 5.77 -19.41
N ILE A 173 -34.87 6.14 -18.99
CA ILE A 173 -34.64 6.73 -17.65
C ILE A 173 -34.80 8.25 -17.64
N GLY A 174 -35.04 8.88 -18.79
CA GLY A 174 -35.29 10.32 -18.93
C GLY A 174 -34.08 11.21 -18.68
N VAL A 175 -32.86 10.75 -18.99
CA VAL A 175 -31.63 11.55 -18.79
C VAL A 175 -31.45 12.56 -19.93
N LEU A 176 -31.54 13.83 -19.57
CA LEU A 176 -31.46 14.95 -20.50
C LEU A 176 -29.99 15.27 -20.88
N PRO A 177 -29.75 15.99 -22.00
CA PRO A 177 -28.41 16.47 -22.35
C PRO A 177 -27.75 17.29 -21.24
N GLU A 178 -28.52 18.09 -20.51
CA GLU A 178 -28.06 18.92 -19.40
C GLU A 178 -27.55 18.04 -18.25
N ASP A 179 -28.22 16.92 -17.93
CA ASP A 179 -27.78 15.97 -16.91
C ASP A 179 -26.44 15.31 -17.29
N VAL A 180 -26.25 15.01 -18.58
CA VAL A 180 -24.98 14.47 -19.10
C VAL A 180 -23.86 15.48 -18.92
N GLN A 181 -24.13 16.75 -19.21
CA GLN A 181 -23.15 17.83 -18.99
C GLN A 181 -22.82 17.98 -17.50
N THR A 182 -23.83 17.99 -16.62
CA THR A 182 -23.64 18.03 -15.16
C THR A 182 -22.78 16.87 -14.69
N MET A 183 -23.00 15.65 -15.18
CA MET A 183 -22.15 14.50 -14.83
C MET A 183 -20.72 14.63 -15.34
N GLN A 184 -20.50 15.19 -16.54
CA GLN A 184 -19.17 15.45 -17.07
C GLN A 184 -18.43 16.51 -16.25
N ASP A 185 -19.14 17.57 -15.83
CA ASP A 185 -18.62 18.59 -14.93
C ASP A 185 -18.26 17.99 -13.57
N LEU A 186 -19.14 17.18 -12.96
CA LEU A 186 -18.85 16.45 -11.72
C LEU A 186 -17.63 15.54 -11.85
N VAL A 187 -17.44 14.86 -12.99
CA VAL A 187 -16.23 14.04 -13.24
C VAL A 187 -14.98 14.89 -13.31
N ARG A 188 -15.03 16.04 -14.00
CA ARG A 188 -13.91 16.99 -14.08
C ARG A 188 -13.58 17.56 -12.71
N ASP A 189 -14.57 18.05 -11.98
CA ASP A 189 -14.39 18.69 -10.68
C ASP A 189 -13.89 17.66 -9.64
N LEU A 190 -14.39 16.41 -9.69
CA LEU A 190 -13.85 15.31 -8.89
C LEU A 190 -12.42 14.91 -9.30
N ALA A 191 -12.06 15.03 -10.58
CA ALA A 191 -10.70 14.80 -11.07
C ALA A 191 -9.74 15.91 -10.64
N GLU A 192 -10.21 17.15 -10.53
CA GLU A 192 -9.45 18.27 -9.95
C GLU A 192 -9.23 18.06 -8.44
N ILE A 193 -10.25 17.60 -7.72
CA ILE A 193 -10.15 17.20 -6.31
C ILE A 193 -9.22 15.98 -6.12
N ALA A 194 -9.24 15.04 -7.08
CA ALA A 194 -8.35 13.88 -7.07
C ALA A 194 -6.93 14.18 -7.61
N GLY A 195 -6.78 15.26 -8.36
CA GLY A 195 -5.56 15.70 -9.05
C GLY A 195 -4.77 16.79 -8.31
N ALA A 196 -5.34 17.40 -7.27
CA ALA A 196 -4.55 18.05 -6.22
C ALA A 196 -3.61 17.01 -5.60
N PRO A 197 -2.29 17.30 -5.43
CA PRO A 197 -1.28 16.29 -5.16
C PRO A 197 -1.70 15.42 -3.96
N ALA A 198 -1.80 14.13 -4.22
CA ALA A 198 -2.26 13.13 -3.28
C ALA A 198 -1.16 12.86 -2.25
N THR A 199 -0.95 13.82 -1.33
CA THR A 199 -0.03 13.67 -0.19
C THR A 199 -0.27 12.33 0.51
N VAL A 200 -1.53 11.92 0.71
CA VAL A 200 -1.86 10.65 1.35
C VAL A 200 -1.52 9.42 0.51
N ALA A 201 -1.59 9.48 -0.83
CA ALA A 201 -1.27 8.33 -1.68
C ALA A 201 0.24 8.14 -1.84
N ASP A 202 0.98 9.25 -1.95
CA ASP A 202 2.44 9.24 -2.00
C ASP A 202 3.04 8.83 -0.66
N GLU A 203 2.50 9.32 0.46
CA GLU A 203 2.91 8.92 1.82
C GLU A 203 2.60 7.43 2.07
N HIS A 204 1.46 6.92 1.58
CA HIS A 204 1.15 5.49 1.67
C HIS A 204 2.05 4.64 0.77
N ALA A 205 2.44 5.14 -0.41
CA ALA A 205 3.38 4.45 -1.29
C ALA A 205 4.79 4.41 -0.67
N GLN A 206 5.24 5.52 -0.09
CA GLN A 206 6.51 5.62 0.62
C GLN A 206 6.53 4.71 1.86
N LEU A 207 5.45 4.68 2.64
CA LEU A 207 5.29 3.75 3.75
C LEU A 207 5.40 2.28 3.30
N LEU A 208 4.75 1.91 2.20
CA LEU A 208 4.81 0.55 1.65
C LEU A 208 6.21 0.19 1.12
N GLU A 209 6.88 1.12 0.45
CA GLU A 209 8.27 0.94 -0.01
C GLU A 209 9.21 0.72 1.17
N ALA A 210 9.12 1.56 2.19
CA ALA A 210 9.95 1.48 3.38
C ALA A 210 9.72 0.16 4.14
N GLN A 211 8.45 -0.24 4.30
CA GLN A 211 8.09 -1.52 4.91
C GLN A 211 8.60 -2.72 4.09
N GLY A 212 8.48 -2.67 2.76
CA GLY A 212 8.99 -3.71 1.87
C GLY A 212 10.51 -3.87 1.98
N ALA A 213 11.24 -2.76 1.98
CA ALA A 213 12.70 -2.75 2.15
C ALA A 213 13.12 -3.30 3.53
N LEU A 214 12.39 -2.94 4.59
CA LEU A 214 12.66 -3.42 5.94
C LEU A 214 12.42 -4.93 6.08
N ARG A 215 11.44 -5.48 5.35
CA ARG A 215 11.21 -6.93 5.33
C ARG A 215 12.37 -7.67 4.67
N VAL A 216 12.90 -7.16 3.56
CA VAL A 216 14.08 -7.72 2.92
C VAL A 216 15.27 -7.72 3.89
N PHE A 217 15.43 -6.66 4.68
CA PHE A 217 16.47 -6.61 5.69
C PHE A 217 16.29 -7.74 6.73
N PHE A 218 15.06 -7.99 7.19
CA PHE A 218 14.77 -9.11 8.09
C PHE A 218 15.06 -10.48 7.47
N ASP A 219 14.70 -10.69 6.21
CA ASP A 219 14.99 -11.95 5.51
C ASP A 219 16.50 -12.15 5.35
N LEU A 220 17.24 -11.08 5.03
CA LEU A 220 18.68 -11.09 4.95
C LEU A 220 19.30 -11.42 6.32
N PHE A 221 18.85 -10.76 7.39
CA PHE A 221 19.28 -11.04 8.75
C PHE A 221 18.99 -12.49 9.15
N ALA A 222 17.78 -13.00 8.91
CA ALA A 222 17.40 -14.37 9.22
C ALA A 222 18.36 -15.38 8.57
N ALA A 223 18.64 -15.19 7.28
CA ALA A 223 19.56 -16.04 6.53
C ALA A 223 20.99 -15.95 7.06
N LYS A 224 21.49 -14.74 7.37
CA LYS A 224 22.87 -14.57 7.85
C LYS A 224 23.05 -15.05 9.29
N ALA A 225 22.10 -14.76 10.18
CA ALA A 225 22.09 -15.22 11.57
C ALA A 225 22.01 -16.75 11.66
N SER A 226 21.19 -17.39 10.82
CA SER A 226 21.07 -18.86 10.77
C SER A 226 22.40 -19.55 10.45
N LEU A 227 23.22 -18.92 9.59
CA LEU A 227 24.56 -19.42 9.22
C LEU A 227 25.65 -19.00 10.21
N ALA A 228 25.54 -17.81 10.80
CA ALA A 228 26.52 -17.31 11.78
C ALA A 228 26.45 -18.08 13.10
N LEU A 229 25.24 -18.42 13.53
CA LEU A 229 24.95 -19.06 14.82
C LEU A 229 24.61 -20.55 14.67
N ALA A 230 25.06 -21.19 13.58
CA ALA A 230 24.76 -22.60 13.34
C ALA A 230 25.32 -23.53 14.43
N ALA A 231 26.44 -23.14 15.06
CA ALA A 231 27.07 -23.86 16.16
C ALA A 231 26.47 -23.54 17.54
N ASP A 232 25.55 -22.58 17.63
CA ASP A 232 24.87 -22.18 18.87
C ASP A 232 23.34 -22.08 18.63
N PRO A 233 22.62 -23.21 18.70
CA PRO A 233 21.20 -23.27 18.37
C PRO A 233 20.32 -22.42 19.28
N ASP A 234 20.70 -22.25 20.55
CA ASP A 234 19.93 -21.50 21.54
C ASP A 234 20.07 -20.00 21.27
N GLU A 235 21.29 -19.53 21.03
CA GLU A 235 21.54 -18.14 20.63
C GLU A 235 20.88 -17.82 19.28
N ARG A 236 20.94 -18.76 18.33
CA ARG A 236 20.23 -18.63 17.05
C ARG A 236 18.74 -18.48 17.25
N ALA A 237 18.12 -19.29 18.10
CA ALA A 237 16.69 -19.20 18.40
C ALA A 237 16.33 -17.86 19.06
N ARG A 238 17.14 -17.41 20.03
CA ARG A 238 16.98 -16.11 20.70
C ARG A 238 16.98 -14.95 19.70
N VAL A 239 17.97 -14.93 18.81
CA VAL A 239 18.17 -13.84 17.85
C VAL A 239 17.10 -13.85 16.75
N LEU A 240 16.68 -15.03 16.25
CA LEU A 240 15.61 -15.15 15.26
C LEU A 240 14.22 -14.83 15.84
N ALA A 241 14.01 -14.97 17.15
CA ALA A 241 12.77 -14.62 17.81
C ALA A 241 12.47 -13.11 17.79
N LEU A 242 13.48 -12.27 17.49
CA LEU A 242 13.33 -10.82 17.33
C LEU A 242 12.61 -10.43 16.03
N LEU A 243 12.50 -11.34 15.07
CA LEU A 243 11.87 -11.07 13.79
C LEU A 243 10.35 -10.97 13.91
N PRO A 244 9.71 -10.01 13.20
CA PRO A 244 8.25 -9.88 13.23
C PRO A 244 7.59 -11.11 12.59
N ARG A 245 6.67 -11.73 13.36
CA ARG A 245 5.87 -12.88 12.93
C ARG A 245 4.75 -12.44 11.98
N VAL A 246 4.47 -13.24 10.96
CA VAL A 246 3.55 -12.91 9.85
C VAL A 246 2.06 -12.93 10.27
N GLU A 247 1.72 -13.33 11.49
CA GLU A 247 0.36 -13.24 12.04
C GLU A 247 0.48 -12.72 13.49
N GLU A 248 -0.26 -11.70 13.92
CA GLU A 248 -1.66 -11.81 14.28
C GLU A 248 -2.32 -10.40 14.38
N ARG A 249 -3.31 -10.13 13.52
CA ARG A 249 -4.31 -9.06 13.71
C ARG A 249 -5.25 -9.37 14.88
N ARG A 250 -4.73 -9.59 16.11
CA ARG A 250 -5.55 -9.81 17.31
C ARG A 250 -6.47 -8.61 17.60
N HIS A 251 -6.01 -7.40 17.28
CA HIS A 251 -6.72 -6.14 17.52
C HIS A 251 -7.84 -5.83 16.50
N LEU A 252 -7.96 -6.59 15.39
CA LEU A 252 -9.05 -6.44 14.41
C LEU A 252 -10.11 -7.54 14.49
N ARG A 253 -9.93 -8.55 15.34
CA ARG A 253 -11.03 -9.45 15.71
C ARG A 253 -11.87 -8.75 16.77
N ARG A 254 -12.82 -7.90 16.32
CA ARG A 254 -14.00 -7.62 17.13
C ARG A 254 -14.57 -8.97 17.59
N GLU A 255 -14.78 -9.10 18.89
CA GLU A 255 -15.53 -10.21 19.46
C GLU A 255 -16.80 -10.42 18.63
N PRO A 256 -17.20 -11.67 18.34
CA PRO A 256 -18.56 -11.90 17.90
C PRO A 256 -19.45 -11.37 19.01
N THR A 257 -20.21 -10.33 18.72
CA THR A 257 -21.35 -9.90 19.51
C THR A 257 -22.09 -11.17 19.91
N ARG A 258 -22.12 -11.48 21.21
CA ARG A 258 -23.05 -12.47 21.74
C ARG A 258 -24.44 -11.99 21.34
N ALA A 259 -24.99 -12.60 20.30
CA ALA A 259 -26.41 -12.61 20.09
C ALA A 259 -27.00 -13.37 21.27
N SER A 260 -27.98 -12.73 21.91
CA SER A 260 -28.74 -13.22 23.04
C SER A 260 -29.24 -14.64 22.84
N GLY A 261 -29.05 -15.44 23.88
CA GLY A 261 -29.82 -16.64 24.22
C GLY A 261 -29.93 -16.66 25.74
#